data_AF-A0A1A8SIU5-F1
#
_entry.id   AF-A0A1A8SIU5-F1
#
_cell.length_a   1.000
_cell.length_b   1.000
_cell.length_c   1.000
_cell.angle_alpha   90.00
_cell.angle_beta   90.00
_cell.angle_gamma   90.00
#
_symmetry.space_group_name_H-M   'P 1'
#
loop_
_entity.id
_entity.type
_entity.pdbx_description
1 polymer ?
#
loop_
_entity_poly.entity_id
_entity_poly.type
_entity_poly.pdbx_seq_one_letter_code
_entity_poly.pdbx_strand_id
1 'polypeptide(L)'
;TFNQSRYPRINKESLLPIATNMGMTGENAEAWYPPGHGDIYASFHNSGLLDNLLAEGREYMFVSNIDNLGATVDLFILHHLICQPADKRCEFIMEVTDKTRADVKGGTLIQYEDHLRLLEIAQVPKAHVDEFKSVTKFKIFNTNNL
;
A
#
# COMPACT_ATOMS: atom_id res chain seq x y z
N THR A 1 -6.75 13.09 -12.47
CA THR A 1 -6.93 11.65 -12.26
C THR A 1 -5.95 10.91 -13.14
N PHE A 2 -5.47 9.75 -12.72
CA PHE A 2 -4.61 8.87 -13.51
C PHE A 2 -5.11 7.43 -13.35
N ASN A 3 -4.74 6.55 -14.29
CA ASN A 3 -5.08 5.14 -14.20
C ASN A 3 -3.86 4.35 -13.75
N GLN A 4 -4.10 3.34 -12.91
CA GLN A 4 -3.08 2.37 -12.56
C GLN A 4 -2.76 1.44 -13.74
N SER A 5 -1.64 0.75 -13.65
CA SER A 5 -1.24 -0.27 -14.60
C SER A 5 -2.25 -1.41 -14.65
N ARG A 6 -2.14 -2.22 -15.71
CA ARG A 6 -2.81 -3.53 -15.81
C ARG A 6 -1.82 -4.57 -16.25
N TYR A 7 -1.82 -5.72 -15.59
CA TYR A 7 -0.95 -6.85 -15.93
C TYR A 7 -1.76 -8.05 -16.39
N PRO A 8 -1.21 -8.90 -17.28
CA PRO A 8 -1.89 -10.11 -17.69
C PRO A 8 -1.83 -11.14 -16.55
N ARG A 9 -2.93 -11.83 -16.30
CA ARG A 9 -2.96 -12.99 -15.39
C ARG A 9 -2.08 -14.10 -15.97
N ILE A 10 -1.44 -14.84 -15.08
CA ILE A 10 -0.54 -15.95 -15.44
C ILE A 10 -1.23 -17.27 -15.10
N ASN A 11 -1.16 -18.24 -16.02
CA ASN A 11 -1.62 -19.60 -15.74
C ASN A 11 -0.66 -20.29 -14.76
N LYS A 12 -1.20 -20.96 -13.75
CA LYS A 12 -0.42 -21.53 -12.65
C LYS A 12 0.48 -22.68 -13.08
N GLU A 13 0.03 -23.50 -14.02
CA GLU A 13 0.75 -24.69 -14.49
C GLU A 13 1.78 -24.34 -15.56
N SER A 14 1.42 -23.52 -16.55
CA SER A 14 2.31 -23.17 -17.66
C SER A 14 3.25 -22.01 -17.36
N LEU A 15 2.93 -21.18 -16.35
CA LEU A 15 3.63 -19.93 -16.04
C LEU A 15 3.62 -18.90 -17.20
N LEU A 16 2.69 -19.05 -18.14
CA LEU A 16 2.54 -18.14 -19.28
C LEU A 16 1.32 -17.20 -19.10
N PRO A 17 1.32 -16.02 -19.75
CA PRO A 17 0.15 -15.14 -19.77
C PRO A 17 -1.08 -15.83 -20.34
N ILE A 18 -2.23 -15.61 -19.70
CA ILE A 18 -3.54 -16.06 -20.18
C ILE A 18 -4.04 -15.14 -21.30
N ALA A 19 -3.72 -13.85 -21.20
CA ALA A 19 -4.13 -12.86 -22.18
C ALA A 19 -3.46 -13.12 -23.54
N THR A 20 -4.28 -13.28 -24.58
CA THR A 20 -3.80 -13.51 -25.96
C THR A 20 -3.68 -12.23 -26.76
N ASN A 21 -4.35 -11.16 -26.33
CA ASN A 21 -4.32 -9.85 -26.95
C ASN A 21 -4.64 -8.75 -25.91
N MET A 22 -4.62 -7.48 -26.34
CA MET A 22 -4.89 -6.30 -25.51
C MET A 22 -6.38 -5.89 -25.46
N GLY A 23 -7.26 -6.66 -26.10
CA GLY A 23 -8.70 -6.38 -26.19
C GLY A 23 -9.39 -6.51 -24.84
N MET A 24 -10.30 -5.58 -24.55
CA MET A 24 -11.02 -5.47 -23.27
C MET A 24 -12.44 -6.03 -23.31
N THR A 25 -12.76 -6.83 -24.33
CA THR A 25 -14.09 -7.38 -24.56
C THR A 25 -14.04 -8.90 -24.65
N GLY A 26 -15.16 -9.55 -24.31
CA GLY A 26 -15.28 -11.01 -24.31
C GLY A 26 -14.40 -11.67 -23.24
N GLU A 27 -14.00 -12.92 -23.51
CA GLU A 27 -13.23 -13.77 -22.58
C GLU A 27 -11.89 -13.15 -22.14
N ASN A 28 -11.32 -12.26 -22.95
CA ASN A 28 -10.03 -11.63 -22.67
C ASN A 28 -10.11 -10.49 -21.63
N ALA A 29 -11.31 -9.99 -21.31
CA ALA A 29 -11.48 -8.96 -20.28
C ALA A 29 -11.05 -9.47 -18.88
N GLU A 30 -11.35 -10.73 -18.58
CA GLU A 30 -10.99 -11.39 -17.32
C GLU A 30 -9.51 -11.85 -17.27
N ALA A 31 -8.79 -11.77 -18.38
CA ALA A 31 -7.39 -12.16 -18.47
C ALA A 31 -6.43 -11.08 -17.92
N TRP A 32 -6.93 -9.89 -17.59
CA TRP A 32 -6.16 -8.78 -17.03
C TRP A 32 -6.54 -8.50 -15.59
N TYR A 33 -5.61 -7.94 -14.81
CA TYR A 33 -5.88 -7.51 -13.44
C TYR A 33 -5.09 -6.24 -13.10
N PRO A 34 -5.60 -5.39 -12.20
CA PRO A 34 -4.81 -4.32 -11.62
C PRO A 34 -3.77 -4.92 -10.64
N PRO A 35 -2.50 -4.50 -10.66
CA PRO A 35 -1.44 -5.07 -9.84
C PRO A 35 -1.48 -4.68 -8.34
N GLY A 36 -2.65 -4.25 -7.85
CA GLY A 36 -2.85 -3.82 -6.47
C GLY A 36 -2.41 -2.38 -6.20
N HIS A 37 -2.64 -1.93 -4.96
CA HIS A 37 -2.43 -0.53 -4.55
C HIS A 37 -0.97 -0.07 -4.60
N GLY A 38 0.01 -0.98 -4.58
CA GLY A 38 1.44 -0.65 -4.66
C GLY A 38 1.88 -0.05 -6.00
N ASP A 39 1.07 -0.17 -7.06
CA ASP A 39 1.37 0.42 -8.37
C ASP A 39 1.17 1.95 -8.41
N ILE A 40 0.63 2.53 -7.34
CA ILE A 40 0.47 3.99 -7.19
C ILE A 40 1.76 4.73 -7.53
N TYR A 41 2.94 4.28 -7.08
CA TYR A 41 4.19 4.98 -7.29
C TYR A 41 4.57 5.08 -8.77
N ALA A 42 4.54 3.94 -9.47
CA ALA A 42 4.91 3.88 -10.89
C ALA A 42 3.88 4.62 -11.76
N SER A 43 2.59 4.39 -11.52
CA SER A 43 1.52 4.99 -12.30
C SER A 43 1.38 6.50 -12.05
N PHE A 44 1.60 6.96 -10.82
CA PHE A 44 1.58 8.38 -10.50
C PHE A 44 2.75 9.12 -11.13
N HIS A 45 3.96 8.56 -11.06
CA HIS A 45 5.13 9.10 -11.77
C HIS A 45 4.88 9.16 -13.29
N ASN A 46 4.47 8.04 -13.90
CA ASN A 46 4.27 7.95 -15.35
C ASN A 46 3.12 8.82 -15.87
N SER A 47 2.21 9.25 -14.99
CA SER A 47 1.13 10.16 -15.35
C SER A 47 1.59 11.61 -15.57
N GLY A 48 2.79 11.98 -15.12
CA GLY A 48 3.29 13.36 -15.09
C GLY A 48 2.64 14.26 -14.03
N LEU A 49 1.67 13.74 -13.26
CA LEU A 49 1.03 14.50 -12.18
C LEU A 49 1.99 14.76 -11.02
N LEU A 50 2.91 13.83 -10.74
CA LEU A 50 3.95 14.02 -9.72
C LEU A 50 4.77 15.28 -10.03
N ASP A 51 5.32 15.39 -11.24
CA ASP A 51 6.14 16.53 -11.65
C ASP A 51 5.34 17.85 -11.62
N ASN A 52 4.08 17.81 -12.05
CA ASN A 52 3.20 18.99 -11.99
C ASN A 52 2.95 19.45 -10.55
N LEU A 53 2.67 18.52 -9.63
CA LEU A 53 2.42 18.85 -8.22
C LEU A 53 3.69 19.35 -7.53
N LEU A 54 4.85 18.77 -7.85
CA LEU A 54 6.13 19.27 -7.38
C LEU A 54 6.40 20.69 -7.90
N ALA A 55 6.11 20.97 -9.18
CA ALA A 55 6.23 22.31 -9.76
C ALA A 55 5.28 23.34 -9.14
N GLU A 56 4.12 22.91 -8.64
CA GLU A 56 3.19 23.73 -7.84
C GLU A 56 3.67 23.97 -6.39
N GLY A 57 4.79 23.35 -5.97
CA GLY A 57 5.32 23.46 -4.61
C GLY A 57 4.64 22.54 -3.60
N ARG A 58 4.03 21.43 -4.03
CA ARG A 58 3.52 20.40 -3.12
C ARG A 58 4.66 19.52 -2.62
N GLU A 59 4.74 19.31 -1.30
CA GLU A 59 5.81 18.51 -0.69
C GLU A 59 5.35 17.16 -0.15
N TYR A 60 4.09 17.04 0.27
CA TYR A 60 3.52 15.84 0.89
C TYR A 60 2.23 15.42 0.20
N MET A 61 1.98 14.11 0.17
CA MET A 61 0.76 13.51 -0.34
C MET A 61 0.20 12.56 0.72
N PHE A 62 -1.06 12.75 1.07
CA PHE A 62 -1.81 11.82 1.92
C PHE A 62 -2.53 10.79 1.04
N VAL A 63 -2.34 9.51 1.32
CA VAL A 63 -2.95 8.39 0.59
C VAL A 63 -3.84 7.60 1.54
N SER A 64 -5.10 7.38 1.13
CA SER A 64 -6.04 6.55 1.87
C SER A 64 -7.05 5.89 0.94
N ASN A 65 -7.74 4.89 1.47
CA ASN A 65 -8.81 4.20 0.76
C ASN A 65 -10.11 5.01 0.81
N ILE A 66 -10.80 5.12 -0.32
CA ILE A 66 -12.08 5.86 -0.39
C ILE A 66 -13.20 5.23 0.45
N ASP A 67 -13.13 3.93 0.70
CA ASP A 67 -14.04 3.20 1.60
C ASP A 67 -13.69 3.38 3.08
N ASN A 68 -12.53 3.97 3.41
CA ASN A 68 -12.17 4.34 4.78
C ASN A 68 -12.71 5.75 5.12
N LEU A 69 -13.95 5.82 5.60
CA LEU A 69 -14.57 7.09 6.01
C LEU A 69 -13.89 7.77 7.21
N GLY A 70 -13.05 7.04 7.95
CA GLY A 70 -12.25 7.59 9.06
C GLY A 70 -10.98 8.30 8.60
N ALA A 71 -10.57 8.11 7.35
CA ALA A 71 -9.40 8.78 6.79
C ALA A 71 -9.73 10.23 6.40
N THR A 72 -9.33 11.16 7.25
CA THR A 72 -9.41 12.60 6.97
C THR A 72 -8.05 13.23 7.13
N VAL A 73 -7.84 14.40 6.51
CA VAL A 73 -6.59 15.17 6.69
C VAL A 73 -6.47 15.64 8.14
N ASP A 74 -5.61 14.98 8.91
CA ASP A 74 -5.29 15.35 10.28
C ASP A 74 -4.18 16.42 10.31
N LEU A 75 -4.55 17.61 10.78
CA LEU A 75 -3.62 18.75 10.84
C LEU A 75 -2.53 18.59 11.90
N PHE A 76 -2.72 17.76 12.93
CA PHE A 76 -1.69 17.48 13.92
C PHE A 76 -0.61 16.55 13.34
N ILE A 77 -1.01 15.55 12.56
CA ILE A 77 -0.07 14.67 11.84
C ILE A 77 0.70 15.50 10.79
N LEU A 78 0.00 16.33 10.01
CA LEU A 78 0.65 17.22 9.05
C LEU A 78 1.62 18.19 9.74
N HIS A 79 1.21 18.79 10.87
CA HIS A 79 2.07 19.67 11.65
C HIS A 79 3.31 18.94 12.17
N HIS A 80 3.17 17.69 12.59
CA HIS A 80 4.31 16.86 13.00
C HIS A 80 5.30 16.65 11.85
N LEU A 81 4.84 16.39 10.63
CA LEU A 81 5.69 16.22 9.44
C LEU A 81 6.46 17.49 9.07
N ILE A 82 5.81 18.65 9.08
CA ILE A 82 6.41 19.91 8.62
C ILE A 82 7.36 20.55 9.65
N CYS A 83 7.15 20.28 10.95
CA CYS A 83 7.95 20.88 12.03
C CYS A 83 9.20 20.08 12.41
N GLN A 84 9.46 18.95 11.75
CA GLN A 84 10.66 18.16 12.02
C GLN A 84 11.93 18.91 11.60
N PRO A 85 13.04 18.77 12.36
CA PRO A 85 14.35 19.25 11.94
C PRO A 85 14.77 18.65 10.60
N ALA A 86 15.50 19.42 9.78
CA ALA A 86 15.90 18.99 8.43
C ALA A 86 16.73 17.69 8.42
N ASP A 87 17.48 17.40 9.49
CA ASP A 87 18.28 16.18 9.67
C ASP A 87 17.47 14.95 10.09
N LYS A 88 16.17 15.13 10.41
CA LYS A 88 15.28 14.07 10.90
C LYS A 88 13.93 14.03 10.18
N ARG A 89 13.85 14.61 8.98
CA ARG A 89 12.61 14.68 8.20
C ARG A 89 12.17 13.27 7.80
N CYS A 90 10.96 12.90 8.22
CA CYS A 90 10.32 11.66 7.80
C CYS A 90 9.78 11.80 6.37
N GLU A 91 10.24 10.93 5.48
CA GLU A 91 9.77 10.88 4.08
C GLU A 91 8.49 10.05 3.92
N PHE A 92 8.19 9.19 4.90
CA PHE A 92 7.05 8.28 4.88
C PHE A 92 6.52 8.06 6.30
N ILE A 93 5.21 8.23 6.47
CA ILE A 93 4.48 7.88 7.69
C ILE A 93 3.36 6.92 7.32
N MET A 94 3.04 6.03 8.23
CA MET A 94 1.91 5.13 8.12
C MET A 94 1.15 5.20 9.42
N GLU A 95 -0.13 5.54 9.36
CA GLU A 95 -0.98 5.47 10.54
C GLU A 95 -1.24 4.01 10.89
N VAL A 96 -1.15 3.71 12.18
CA VAL A 96 -1.46 2.39 12.72
C VAL A 96 -2.51 2.51 13.81
N THR A 97 -3.28 1.44 14.00
CA THR A 97 -4.26 1.33 15.07
C THR A 97 -4.00 0.10 15.91
N ASP A 98 -4.57 0.07 17.12
CA ASP A 98 -4.50 -1.11 17.98
C ASP A 98 -5.21 -2.31 17.32
N LYS A 99 -4.53 -3.46 17.32
CA LYS A 99 -5.02 -4.68 16.71
C LYS A 99 -6.12 -5.30 17.55
N THR A 100 -7.28 -5.48 16.95
CA THR A 100 -8.42 -6.19 17.55
C THR A 100 -8.48 -7.64 17.06
N ARG A 101 -9.40 -8.43 17.62
CA ARG A 101 -9.66 -9.80 17.13
C ARG A 101 -10.28 -9.83 15.73
N ALA A 102 -10.85 -8.72 15.26
CA ALA A 102 -11.41 -8.61 13.92
C ALA A 102 -10.33 -8.39 12.84
N ASP A 103 -9.15 -7.91 13.23
CA ASP A 103 -8.05 -7.55 12.33
C ASP A 103 -7.18 -8.78 12.00
N VAL A 104 -7.82 -9.77 11.38
CA VAL A 104 -7.21 -11.05 10.99
C VAL A 104 -6.54 -11.02 9.61
N LYS A 105 -6.83 -9.98 8.80
CA LYS A 105 -6.33 -9.84 7.43
C LYS A 105 -5.66 -8.47 7.27
N GLY A 106 -4.38 -8.48 6.93
CA GLY A 106 -3.55 -7.30 6.71
C GLY A 106 -2.20 -7.42 7.42
N GLY A 107 -1.43 -6.34 7.36
CA GLY A 107 -0.06 -6.31 7.85
C GLY A 107 0.12 -5.62 9.20
N THR A 108 1.27 -5.86 9.80
CA THR A 108 1.76 -5.18 11.01
C THR A 108 3.16 -4.63 10.76
N LEU A 109 3.56 -3.60 11.50
CA LEU A 109 4.93 -3.08 11.44
C LEU A 109 5.86 -3.93 12.29
N ILE A 110 6.99 -4.31 11.71
CA ILE A 110 8.09 -4.99 12.40
C ILE A 110 9.39 -4.22 12.20
N GLN A 111 10.35 -4.46 13.08
CA GLN A 111 11.74 -4.07 12.84
C GLN A 111 12.48 -5.28 12.26
N TYR A 112 13.12 -5.07 11.12
CA TYR A 112 13.86 -6.10 10.41
C TYR A 112 15.09 -5.45 9.75
N GLU A 113 16.28 -6.00 10.02
CA GLU A 113 17.56 -5.46 9.51
C GLU A 113 17.70 -3.94 9.76
N ASP A 114 17.42 -3.51 11.00
CA ASP A 114 17.46 -2.10 11.46
C ASP A 114 16.47 -1.12 10.77
N HIS A 115 15.56 -1.63 9.95
CA HIS A 115 14.53 -0.83 9.30
C HIS A 115 13.13 -1.25 9.73
N LEU A 116 12.19 -0.29 9.70
CA LEU A 116 10.76 -0.60 9.83
C LEU A 116 10.26 -1.20 8.52
N ARG A 117 9.49 -2.28 8.63
CA ARG A 117 8.91 -2.98 7.48
C ARG A 117 7.48 -3.41 7.78
N LEU A 118 6.61 -3.29 6.78
CA LEU A 118 5.28 -3.90 6.81
C LEU A 118 5.40 -5.40 6.54
N LEU A 119 4.99 -6.22 7.50
CA LEU A 119 4.90 -7.67 7.38
C LEU A 119 3.46 -8.08 7.13
N GLU A 120 3.21 -8.69 5.97
CA GLU A 120 1.92 -9.25 5.59
C GLU A 120 1.83 -10.73 5.92
N ILE A 121 0.60 -11.23 6.18
CA ILE A 121 0.37 -12.65 6.51
C ILE A 121 0.89 -13.61 5.42
N ALA A 122 0.86 -13.19 4.15
CA ALA A 122 1.35 -14.00 3.03
C ALA A 122 2.88 -14.23 3.06
N GLN A 123 3.63 -13.40 3.79
CA GLN A 123 5.07 -13.52 3.97
C GLN A 123 5.44 -14.40 5.17
N VAL A 124 4.46 -14.76 6.02
CA VAL A 124 4.67 -15.53 7.24
C VAL A 124 4.63 -17.03 6.94
N PRO A 125 5.65 -17.81 7.36
CA PRO A 125 5.61 -19.26 7.23
C PRO A 125 4.39 -19.87 7.92
N LYS A 126 3.78 -20.90 7.32
CA LYS A 126 2.55 -21.53 7.84
C LYS A 126 2.63 -21.93 9.32
N ALA A 127 3.81 -22.35 9.79
CA ALA A 127 4.06 -22.74 11.18
C ALA A 127 3.93 -21.59 12.19
N HIS A 128 4.07 -20.33 11.75
CA HIS A 128 4.07 -19.13 12.61
C HIS A 128 2.84 -18.24 12.40
N VAL A 129 1.86 -18.67 11.60
CA VAL A 129 0.66 -17.88 11.29
C VAL A 129 -0.17 -17.58 12.55
N ASP A 130 -0.28 -18.52 13.47
CA ASP A 130 -1.05 -18.31 14.70
C ASP A 130 -0.37 -17.32 15.64
N GLU A 131 0.97 -17.32 15.65
CA GLU A 131 1.74 -16.31 16.39
C GLU A 131 1.59 -14.92 15.78
N PHE A 132 1.57 -14.81 14.46
CA PHE A 132 1.32 -13.56 13.74
C PHE A 132 -0.08 -13.00 14.01
N LYS A 133 -1.09 -13.87 14.12
CA LYS A 133 -2.46 -13.49 14.49
C LYS A 133 -2.58 -13.05 15.96
N SER A 134 -1.63 -13.41 16.82
CA SER A 134 -1.69 -13.07 18.23
C SER A 134 -1.59 -11.56 18.46
N VAL A 135 -2.64 -10.99 19.05
CA VAL A 135 -2.69 -9.59 19.52
C VAL A 135 -1.71 -9.30 20.66
N THR A 136 -1.19 -10.35 21.34
CA THR A 136 -0.20 -10.17 22.41
C THR A 136 1.20 -9.95 21.87
N LYS A 137 1.52 -10.51 20.68
CA LYS A 137 2.81 -10.33 20.01
C LYS A 137 2.80 -9.07 19.16
N PHE A 138 1.79 -8.93 18.30
CA PHE A 138 1.63 -7.79 17.39
C PHE A 138 0.44 -6.96 17.84
N LYS A 139 0.72 -5.81 18.45
CA LYS A 139 -0.29 -4.95 19.06
C LYS A 139 -0.91 -3.94 18.10
N ILE A 140 -0.25 -3.70 16.96
CA ILE A 140 -0.64 -2.67 16.01
C ILE A 140 -0.94 -3.26 14.62
N PHE A 141 -1.77 -2.55 13.87
CA PHE A 141 -2.26 -2.94 12.55
C PHE A 141 -2.22 -1.73 11.60
N ASN A 142 -1.84 -1.95 10.34
CA ASN A 142 -1.77 -0.91 9.31
C ASN A 142 -3.18 -0.47 8.88
N THR A 143 -3.49 0.84 8.99
CA THR A 143 -4.79 1.38 8.56
C THR A 143 -4.87 1.63 7.06
N ASN A 144 -3.72 1.58 6.37
CA ASN A 144 -3.54 1.98 4.98
C ASN A 144 -3.77 3.49 4.73
N ASN A 145 -3.66 4.31 5.78
CA ASN A 145 -3.50 5.76 5.68
C ASN A 145 -2.01 6.08 5.73
N LEU A 146 -1.50 6.72 4.67
CA LEU A 146 -0.08 7.01 4.45
C LEU A 146 0.14 8.51 4.24
#